data_AF-A0A2U9NJI7-F1
#
_entry.id   AF-A0A2U9NJI7-F1
#
_cell.length_a   1.000
_cell.length_b   1.000
_cell.length_c   1.000
_cell.angle_alpha   90.00
_cell.angle_beta   90.00
_cell.angle_gamma   90.00
#
_symmetry.space_group_name_H-M   'P 1'
#
loop_
_entity.id
_entity.type
_entity.pdbx_description
1 polymer ?
#
loop_
_entity_poly.entity_id
_entity_poly.type
_entity_poly.pdbx_seq_one_letter_code
_entity_poly.pdbx_strand_id
1 'polypeptide(L)'
;MKMEDWIKHHRFLYNYVDLFNSTFKIPMLLEYLIFISTMCFELYFISMPDINIVNIFKSLIYIGGLASQLIIYYYWPANLLSDESSNTAFYLYDIPWYNCESVSIKKNLLLMMIRSQKAAVVYAGNLFTVDLSTTTQAFKASMSYFTTLKTMGMK
;
A
#
# COMPACT_ATOMS: atom_id res chain seq x y z
N MET A 1 -6.29 -28.89 14.54
CA MET A 1 -6.96 -27.70 13.94
C MET A 1 -7.77 -28.20 12.75
N LYS A 2 -9.11 -28.04 12.74
CA LYS A 2 -9.98 -28.67 11.73
C LYS A 2 -10.00 -27.80 10.45
N MET A 3 -10.10 -28.42 9.26
CA MET A 3 -10.16 -27.69 7.97
C MET A 3 -11.28 -26.64 7.91
N GLU A 4 -12.37 -26.86 8.65
CA GLU A 4 -13.47 -25.89 8.77
C GLU A 4 -13.03 -24.57 9.43
N ASP A 5 -12.09 -24.62 10.36
CA ASP A 5 -11.55 -23.42 11.03
C ASP A 5 -10.75 -22.57 10.04
N TRP A 6 -10.02 -23.20 9.12
CA TRP A 6 -9.23 -22.51 8.09
C TRP A 6 -10.14 -21.79 7.09
N ILE A 7 -11.24 -22.45 6.69
CA ILE A 7 -12.24 -21.84 5.81
C ILE A 7 -12.88 -20.61 6.47
N LYS A 8 -13.23 -20.72 7.76
CA LYS A 8 -13.78 -19.59 8.53
C LYS A 8 -12.76 -18.45 8.64
N HIS A 9 -11.51 -18.79 8.93
CA HIS A 9 -10.44 -17.80 9.08
C HIS A 9 -10.15 -17.06 7.76
N HIS A 10 -10.04 -17.77 6.64
CA HIS A 10 -9.84 -17.15 5.33
C HIS A 10 -10.99 -16.21 4.95
N ARG A 11 -12.24 -16.62 5.22
CA ARG A 11 -13.41 -15.74 5.00
C ARG A 11 -13.35 -14.50 5.89
N PHE A 12 -12.93 -14.65 7.14
CA PHE A 12 -12.72 -13.53 8.06
C PHE A 12 -11.67 -12.55 7.54
N LEU A 13 -10.50 -13.06 7.12
CA LEU A 13 -9.42 -12.23 6.54
C LEU A 13 -9.87 -11.48 5.28
N TYR A 14 -10.57 -12.17 4.38
CA TYR A 14 -11.10 -11.55 3.16
C TYR A 14 -12.03 -10.36 3.49
N ASN A 15 -13.01 -10.59 4.38
CA ASN A 15 -13.92 -9.53 4.82
C ASN A 15 -13.20 -8.40 5.57
N TYR A 16 -12.13 -8.74 6.31
CA TYR A 16 -11.32 -7.76 7.03
C TYR A 16 -10.58 -6.83 6.07
N VAL A 17 -10.01 -7.36 4.98
CA VAL A 17 -9.38 -6.54 3.94
C VAL A 17 -10.39 -5.60 3.29
N ASP A 18 -11.59 -6.08 2.98
CA ASP A 18 -12.66 -5.24 2.42
C ASP A 18 -13.08 -4.13 3.40
N LEU A 19 -13.21 -4.45 4.69
CA LEU A 19 -13.49 -3.47 5.74
C LEU A 19 -12.36 -2.43 5.86
N PHE A 20 -11.11 -2.90 5.88
CA PHE A 20 -9.92 -2.05 5.93
C PHE A 20 -9.92 -1.08 4.75
N ASN A 21 -10.09 -1.58 3.53
CA ASN A 21 -10.18 -0.76 2.33
C ASN A 21 -11.31 0.27 2.40
N SER A 22 -12.50 -0.15 2.84
CA SER A 22 -13.64 0.77 2.94
C SER A 22 -13.39 1.94 3.91
N THR A 23 -12.62 1.67 4.98
CA THR A 23 -12.34 2.62 6.07
C THR A 23 -11.14 3.51 5.74
N PHE A 24 -10.04 2.92 5.24
CA PHE A 24 -8.77 3.59 5.06
C PHE A 24 -8.55 4.18 3.66
N LYS A 25 -9.45 3.94 2.69
CA LYS A 25 -9.32 4.50 1.34
C LYS A 25 -9.17 6.03 1.32
N ILE A 26 -9.99 6.76 2.08
CA ILE A 26 -9.94 8.24 2.09
C ILE A 26 -8.70 8.73 2.86
N PRO A 27 -8.42 8.24 4.10
CA PRO A 27 -7.19 8.58 4.80
C PRO A 27 -5.92 8.34 3.98
N MET A 28 -5.81 7.20 3.29
CA MET A 28 -4.65 6.92 2.44
C MET A 28 -4.53 7.91 1.28
N LEU A 29 -5.64 8.27 0.62
CA LEU A 29 -5.60 9.28 -0.42
C LEU A 29 -5.07 10.63 0.11
N LEU A 30 -5.58 11.07 1.27
CA LEU A 30 -5.15 12.31 1.90
C LEU A 30 -3.67 12.27 2.27
N GLU A 31 -3.20 11.15 2.80
CA GLU A 31 -1.79 10.95 3.15
C GLU A 31 -0.88 11.14 1.92
N TYR A 32 -1.24 10.56 0.78
CA TYR A 32 -0.49 10.75 -0.46
C TYR A 32 -0.45 12.21 -0.91
N LEU A 33 -1.57 12.94 -0.79
CA LEU A 33 -1.63 14.37 -1.14
C LEU A 33 -0.78 15.23 -0.19
N ILE A 34 -0.83 14.93 1.11
CA ILE A 34 -0.01 15.58 2.13
C ILE A 34 1.47 15.32 1.85
N PHE A 35 1.84 14.06 1.58
CA PHE A 35 3.21 13.68 1.22
C PHE A 35 3.71 14.45 0.00
N ILE A 36 2.92 14.50 -1.09
CA ILE A 36 3.33 15.21 -2.31
C ILE A 36 3.56 16.70 -2.04
N SER A 37 2.62 17.33 -1.33
CA SER A 37 2.67 18.76 -1.03
C SER A 37 3.84 19.12 -0.11
N THR A 38 3.98 18.40 1.01
CA THR A 38 5.05 18.63 1.99
C THR A 38 6.43 18.40 1.38
N MET A 39 6.62 17.30 0.64
CA MET A 39 7.89 17.02 -0.02
C MET A 39 8.26 18.11 -1.03
N CYS A 40 7.29 18.60 -1.79
CA CYS A 40 7.48 19.73 -2.71
C CYS A 40 7.93 21.02 -1.99
N PHE A 41 7.28 21.38 -0.88
CA PHE A 41 7.63 22.58 -0.10
C PHE A 41 9.00 22.47 0.57
N GLU A 42 9.33 21.32 1.14
CA GLU A 42 10.62 21.08 1.79
C GLU A 42 11.78 21.15 0.77
N LEU A 43 11.62 20.56 -0.41
CA LEU A 43 12.61 20.69 -1.49
C LEU A 43 12.81 22.15 -1.95
N TYR A 44 11.71 22.91 -2.02
CA TYR A 44 11.76 24.32 -2.35
C TYR A 44 12.48 25.13 -1.27
N PHE A 45 12.17 24.86 0.00
CA PHE A 45 12.82 25.50 1.15
C PHE A 45 14.34 25.25 1.16
N ILE A 46 14.77 24.00 0.92
CA ILE A 46 16.19 23.64 0.79
C ILE A 46 16.88 24.37 -0.38
N SER A 47 16.13 24.73 -1.42
CA SER A 47 16.67 25.39 -2.62
C SER A 47 16.88 26.90 -2.47
N MET A 48 16.48 27.50 -1.35
CA MET A 48 16.64 28.94 -1.11
C MET A 48 18.12 29.32 -0.86
N PRO A 49 18.59 30.46 -1.39
CA PRO A 49 20.01 30.83 -1.37
C PRO A 49 20.57 31.11 0.04
N ASP A 50 19.74 31.62 0.96
CA ASP A 50 20.17 32.06 2.30
C ASP A 50 19.89 31.02 3.42
N ILE A 51 19.78 29.73 3.08
CA ILE A 51 19.41 28.71 4.05
C ILE A 51 20.60 28.21 4.89
N ASN A 52 20.39 28.14 6.21
CA ASN A 52 21.37 27.61 7.16
C ASN A 52 21.51 26.09 7.06
N ILE A 53 22.73 25.58 7.28
CA ILE A 53 23.01 24.12 7.26
C ILE A 53 22.15 23.33 8.25
N VAL A 54 21.87 23.90 9.42
CA VAL A 54 20.99 23.29 10.43
C VAL A 54 19.57 23.12 9.90
N ASN A 55 19.07 24.07 9.12
CA ASN A 55 17.74 23.99 8.52
C ASN A 55 17.70 22.97 7.38
N ILE A 56 18.78 22.86 6.59
CA ILE A 56 18.92 21.79 5.59
C ILE A 56 18.83 20.41 6.25
N PHE A 57 19.61 20.18 7.33
CA PHE A 57 19.57 18.90 8.05
C PHE A 57 18.19 18.60 8.63
N LYS A 58 17.51 19.58 9.22
CA LYS A 58 16.13 19.41 9.70
C LYS A 58 15.17 19.00 8.59
N SER A 59 15.26 19.68 7.43
CA SER A 59 14.41 19.41 6.27
C SER A 59 14.68 18.01 5.70
N LEU A 60 15.95 17.58 5.62
CA LEU A 60 16.31 16.23 5.18
C LEU A 60 15.79 15.14 6.13
N ILE A 61 15.89 15.36 7.44
CA ILE A 61 15.32 14.43 8.44
C ILE A 61 13.80 14.36 8.29
N TYR A 62 13.14 15.49 8.04
CA TYR A 62 11.70 15.54 7.86
C TYR A 62 11.25 14.82 6.57
N ILE A 63 11.90 15.08 5.43
CA ILE A 63 11.65 14.36 4.17
C ILE A 63 11.91 12.86 4.36
N GLY A 64 13.02 12.50 4.99
CA GLY A 64 13.37 11.10 5.27
C GLY A 64 12.32 10.42 6.16
N GLY A 65 11.84 11.12 7.19
CA GLY A 65 10.76 10.68 8.07
C GLY A 65 9.47 10.42 7.30
N LEU A 66 8.99 11.38 6.53
CA LEU A 66 7.78 11.25 5.71
C LEU A 66 7.90 10.14 4.66
N ALA A 67 9.05 10.04 3.98
CA ALA A 67 9.31 8.97 3.02
C ALA A 67 9.30 7.59 3.70
N SER A 68 9.94 7.47 4.86
CA SER A 68 9.94 6.23 5.64
C SER A 68 8.53 5.87 6.12
N GLN A 69 7.72 6.86 6.50
CA GLN A 69 6.35 6.67 6.92
C GLN A 69 5.51 6.10 5.76
N LEU A 70 5.59 6.72 4.58
CA LEU A 70 4.87 6.26 3.39
C LEU A 70 5.27 4.82 3.00
N ILE A 71 6.58 4.53 3.03
CA ILE A 71 7.12 3.23 2.62
C ILE A 71 6.79 2.14 3.66
N ILE A 72 7.09 2.37 4.93
CA ILE A 72 7.05 1.34 5.98
C ILE A 72 5.62 1.08 6.43
N TYR A 73 4.80 2.12 6.61
CA TYR A 73 3.44 1.95 7.15
C TYR A 73 2.38 1.65 6.08
N TYR A 74 2.57 2.13 4.85
CA TYR A 74 1.53 2.02 3.82
C TYR A 74 1.93 1.07 2.69
N TYR A 75 3.03 1.37 2.00
CA TYR A 75 3.44 0.57 0.83
C TYR A 75 3.84 -0.86 1.20
N TRP A 76 4.75 -1.04 2.16
CA TRP A 76 5.29 -2.36 2.50
C TRP A 76 4.22 -3.35 2.94
N PRO A 77 3.30 -3.02 3.87
CA PRO A 77 2.25 -3.94 4.28
C PRO A 77 1.23 -4.21 3.17
N ALA A 78 0.90 -3.20 2.36
CA ALA A 78 0.00 -3.37 1.22
C ALA A 78 0.58 -4.31 0.16
N ASN A 79 1.88 -4.17 -0.14
CA ASN A 79 2.57 -5.05 -1.08
C ASN A 79 2.66 -6.47 -0.54
N LEU A 80 3.06 -6.64 0.73
CA LEU A 80 3.12 -7.95 1.38
C LEU A 80 1.75 -8.64 1.39
N LEU A 81 0.68 -7.89 1.69
CA LEU A 81 -0.69 -8.42 1.65
C LEU A 81 -1.08 -8.91 0.25
N SER A 82 -0.73 -8.15 -0.79
CA SER A 82 -1.00 -8.53 -2.18
C SER A 82 -0.23 -9.78 -2.59
N ASP A 83 1.04 -9.88 -2.21
CA ASP A 83 1.91 -11.03 -2.50
C ASP A 83 1.42 -12.30 -1.79
N GLU A 84 1.17 -12.23 -0.47
CA GLU A 84 0.68 -13.35 0.33
C GLU A 84 -0.73 -13.80 -0.11
N SER A 85 -1.60 -12.85 -0.44
CA SER A 85 -2.93 -13.16 -0.96
C SER A 85 -2.86 -13.92 -2.27
N SER A 86 -1.89 -13.60 -3.14
CA SER A 86 -1.69 -14.28 -4.42
C SER A 86 -1.14 -15.69 -4.23
N ASN A 87 -0.23 -15.86 -3.26
CA ASN A 87 0.36 -17.17 -2.92
C ASN A 87 -0.63 -18.10 -2.22
N THR A 88 -1.68 -17.56 -1.60
CA THR A 88 -2.71 -18.36 -0.90
C THR A 88 -3.33 -19.44 -1.81
N ALA A 89 -3.52 -19.18 -3.10
CA ALA A 89 -4.07 -20.17 -4.02
C ALA A 89 -3.15 -21.39 -4.19
N PHE A 90 -1.83 -21.18 -4.23
CA PHE A 90 -0.84 -22.25 -4.33
C PHE A 90 -0.80 -23.09 -3.06
N TYR A 91 -0.80 -22.44 -1.89
CA TYR A 91 -0.83 -23.16 -0.61
C TYR A 91 -2.09 -24.02 -0.44
N LEU A 92 -3.24 -23.54 -0.91
CA LEU A 92 -4.48 -24.33 -0.88
C LEU A 92 -4.42 -25.53 -1.82
N TYR A 93 -3.77 -25.40 -2.98
CA TYR A 93 -3.62 -26.48 -3.96
C TYR A 93 -2.79 -27.66 -3.42
N ASP A 94 -1.74 -27.38 -2.64
CA ASP A 94 -0.85 -28.40 -2.07
C ASP A 94 -1.49 -29.21 -0.93
N ILE A 95 -2.64 -28.78 -0.41
CA ILE A 95 -3.40 -29.56 0.58
C ILE A 95 -3.98 -30.80 -0.13
N PRO A 96 -3.91 -32.00 0.47
CA PRO A 96 -4.48 -33.23 -0.11
C PRO A 96 -6.02 -33.23 -0.03
N TRP A 97 -6.65 -32.27 -0.70
CA TRP A 97 -8.09 -32.01 -0.68
C TRP A 97 -8.92 -33.17 -1.22
N TYR A 98 -8.33 -34.00 -2.08
CA TYR A 98 -8.94 -35.20 -2.64
C TYR A 98 -9.20 -36.28 -1.58
N ASN A 99 -8.39 -36.33 -0.51
CA ASN A 99 -8.57 -37.26 0.62
C ASN A 99 -9.69 -36.83 1.58
N CYS A 100 -10.29 -35.65 1.38
CA CYS A 100 -11.36 -35.17 2.26
C CYS A 100 -12.70 -35.86 1.90
N GLU A 101 -13.33 -36.56 2.84
CA GLU A 101 -14.60 -37.26 2.60
C GLU A 101 -15.79 -36.31 2.44
N SER A 102 -15.74 -35.13 3.08
CA SER A 102 -16.82 -34.14 3.01
C SER A 102 -16.81 -33.35 1.69
N VAL A 103 -17.85 -33.54 0.89
CA VAL A 103 -18.09 -32.79 -0.36
C VAL A 103 -18.23 -31.28 -0.09
N SER A 104 -18.79 -30.89 1.07
CA SER A 104 -18.94 -29.48 1.45
C SER A 104 -17.58 -28.80 1.63
N ILE A 105 -16.63 -29.47 2.28
CA ILE A 105 -15.28 -28.94 2.50
C ILE A 105 -14.54 -28.81 1.16
N LYS A 106 -14.63 -29.81 0.28
CA LYS A 106 -14.04 -29.77 -1.07
C LYS A 106 -14.54 -28.57 -1.89
N LYS A 107 -15.86 -28.33 -1.89
CA LYS A 107 -16.45 -27.16 -2.59
C LYS A 107 -15.98 -25.84 -2.01
N ASN A 108 -15.92 -25.72 -0.68
CA ASN A 108 -15.45 -24.50 -0.03
C ASN A 108 -13.98 -24.21 -0.33
N LEU A 109 -13.13 -25.24 -0.32
CA LEU A 109 -11.73 -25.11 -0.67
C LEU A 109 -11.54 -24.65 -2.12
N LEU A 110 -12.29 -25.23 -3.06
CA LEU A 110 -12.27 -24.81 -4.46
C LEU A 110 -12.68 -23.34 -4.62
N LEU A 111 -13.74 -22.91 -3.92
CA LEU A 111 -14.16 -21.50 -3.91
C LEU A 111 -13.09 -20.57 -3.34
N MET A 112 -12.36 -21.02 -2.31
CA MET A 112 -11.22 -20.26 -1.76
C MET A 112 -10.09 -20.15 -2.78
N MET A 113 -9.70 -21.24 -3.43
CA MET A 113 -8.67 -21.21 -4.49
C MET A 113 -9.03 -20.23 -5.61
N ILE A 114 -10.26 -20.31 -6.14
CA ILE A 114 -10.74 -19.41 -7.19
C ILE A 114 -10.70 -17.95 -6.73
N ARG A 115 -11.11 -17.66 -5.48
CA ARG A 115 -11.10 -16.30 -4.94
C ARG A 115 -9.68 -15.77 -4.70
N SER A 116 -8.77 -16.62 -4.21
CA SER A 116 -7.38 -16.26 -3.95
C SER A 116 -6.57 -15.97 -5.22
N GLN A 117 -7.05 -16.37 -6.40
CA GLN A 117 -6.42 -15.97 -7.67
C GLN A 117 -6.50 -14.46 -7.94
N LYS A 118 -7.44 -13.76 -7.28
CA LYS A 118 -7.47 -12.30 -7.29
C LYS A 118 -6.75 -11.79 -6.04
N ALA A 119 -5.63 -11.13 -6.25
CA ALA A 119 -4.86 -10.51 -5.16
C ALA A 119 -5.72 -9.56 -4.33
N ALA A 120 -5.55 -9.60 -3.01
CA ALA A 120 -6.07 -8.61 -2.08
C ALA A 120 -5.28 -7.30 -2.28
N VAL A 121 -5.93 -6.28 -2.83
CA VAL A 121 -5.29 -4.99 -3.12
C VAL A 121 -5.83 -3.92 -2.20
N VAL A 122 -4.94 -3.05 -1.73
CA VAL A 122 -5.31 -1.88 -0.92
C VAL A 122 -5.55 -0.68 -1.83
N TYR A 123 -6.66 0.04 -1.64
CA TYR A 123 -7.04 1.18 -2.49
C TYR A 123 -6.91 2.51 -1.76
N ALA A 124 -6.42 3.53 -2.47
CA ALA A 124 -6.47 4.93 -2.06
C ALA A 124 -7.59 5.65 -2.82
N GLY A 125 -8.64 6.09 -2.10
CA GLY A 125 -9.74 6.90 -2.61
C GLY A 125 -10.59 6.29 -3.73
N ASN A 126 -10.41 5.00 -4.06
CA ASN A 126 -10.85 4.35 -5.30
C ASN A 126 -10.20 4.90 -6.60
N LEU A 127 -9.14 5.71 -6.48
CA LEU A 127 -8.45 6.29 -7.63
C LEU A 127 -7.30 5.40 -8.09
N PHE A 128 -6.52 4.87 -7.14
CA PHE A 128 -5.36 4.04 -7.43
C PHE A 128 -5.09 3.01 -6.33
N THR A 129 -4.34 1.97 -6.69
CA THR A 129 -3.90 0.88 -5.82
C THR A 129 -2.63 1.28 -5.09
N VAL A 130 -2.48 0.90 -3.82
CA VAL A 130 -1.26 1.20 -3.06
C VAL A 130 -0.19 0.20 -3.43
N ASP A 131 0.67 0.57 -4.36
CA ASP A 131 1.77 -0.26 -4.86
C ASP A 131 3.06 0.56 -5.07
N LEU A 132 4.12 -0.10 -5.54
CA LEU A 132 5.41 0.55 -5.78
C LEU A 132 5.30 1.61 -6.88
N SER A 133 4.46 1.38 -7.88
CA SER A 133 4.26 2.28 -9.01
C SER A 133 3.64 3.59 -8.55
N THR A 134 2.57 3.53 -7.76
CA THR A 134 1.89 4.73 -7.24
C THR A 134 2.74 5.49 -6.24
N THR A 135 3.47 4.78 -5.38
CA THR A 135 4.44 5.37 -4.46
C THR A 135 5.50 6.13 -5.25
N THR A 136 6.09 5.50 -6.28
CA THR A 136 7.09 6.13 -7.15
C THR A 136 6.51 7.33 -7.91
N GLN A 137 5.27 7.24 -8.38
CA GLN A 137 4.58 8.35 -9.03
C GLN A 137 4.38 9.54 -8.08
N ALA A 138 4.11 9.30 -6.80
CA ALA A 138 4.02 10.37 -5.80
C ALA A 138 5.36 11.13 -5.67
N PHE A 139 6.48 10.42 -5.53
CA PHE A 139 7.81 11.06 -5.51
C PHE A 139 8.11 11.85 -6.79
N LYS A 140 7.76 11.30 -7.96
CA LYS A 140 7.93 11.99 -9.26
C LYS A 140 7.06 13.24 -9.35
N ALA A 141 5.81 13.18 -8.89
CA ALA A 141 4.91 14.32 -8.86
C ALA A 141 5.48 15.44 -7.98
N SER A 142 5.97 15.12 -6.78
CA SER A 142 6.61 16.11 -5.90
C SER A 142 7.81 16.79 -6.55
N MET A 143 8.69 16.02 -7.21
CA MET A 143 9.86 16.56 -7.93
C MET A 143 9.47 17.43 -9.12
N SER A 144 8.42 17.03 -9.85
CA SER A 144 7.89 17.80 -10.97
C SER A 144 7.34 19.14 -10.48
N TYR A 145 6.47 19.13 -9.46
CA TYR A 145 5.93 20.34 -8.85
C TYR A 145 7.03 21.24 -8.29
N PHE A 146 8.00 20.68 -7.58
CA PHE A 146 9.18 21.41 -7.09
C PHE A 146 9.92 22.11 -8.24
N THR A 147 10.20 21.39 -9.33
CA THR A 147 10.89 21.96 -10.49
C THR A 147 10.10 23.10 -11.11
N THR A 148 8.77 22.94 -11.26
CA THR A 148 7.91 24.02 -11.78
C THR A 148 7.90 25.25 -10.87
N LEU A 149 7.79 25.08 -9.56
CA LEU A 149 7.85 26.18 -8.58
C LEU A 149 9.19 26.90 -8.63
N LYS A 150 10.29 26.13 -8.72
CA LYS A 150 11.64 26.70 -8.85
C LYS A 150 11.76 27.54 -10.12
N THR A 151 11.30 27.05 -11.27
CA THR A 151 11.33 27.80 -12.54
C THR A 151 10.48 29.07 -12.49
N MET A 152 9.33 29.05 -11.82
CA MET A 152 8.45 30.24 -11.69
C MET A 152 8.98 31.27 -10.67
N GLY A 153 9.59 30.81 -9.57
CA GLY A 153 10.13 31.67 -8.52
C GLY A 153 11.50 32.28 -8.83
N MET A 154 12.22 31.79 -9.84
CA MET A 154 13.48 32.37 -10.33
C MET A 154 13.25 33.53 -11.33
N LYS A 155 12.18 34.32 -11.17
CA LYS A 155 11.96 35.56 -11.90
C LYS A 155 12.26 36.78 -11.02
#